data_AF-A0A536D6S8-F1
#
_entry.id   AF-A0A536D6S8-F1
#
_cell.length_a   1.000
_cell.length_b   1.000
_cell.length_c   1.000
_cell.angle_alpha   90.00
_cell.angle_beta   90.00
_cell.angle_gamma   90.00
#
_symmetry.space_group_name_H-M   'P 1'
#
loop_
_entity.id
_entity.type
_entity.pdbx_description
1 polymer ?
#
loop_
_entity_poly.entity_id
_entity_poly.type
_entity_poly.pdbx_seq_one_letter_code
_entity_poly.pdbx_strand_id
1 'polypeptide(L)'
;MIKLRVGCEFKYDVAAPTTATVQVRPRSDSTHQLVTESWSTQPSVAIDEYADIYGNPVKRLVMAPGPLVLTYDAVVAVPDEADADASAAPQ
;
A
#
# COMPACT_ATOMS: atom_id res chain seq x y z
N MET A 1 14.53 2.12 -17.46
CA MET A 1 13.70 1.77 -16.29
C MET A 1 14.39 2.28 -15.05
N ILE A 2 13.71 3.13 -14.28
CA ILE A 2 14.18 3.66 -13.01
C ILE A 2 13.65 2.76 -11.89
N LYS A 3 14.48 2.47 -10.89
CA LYS A 3 14.02 1.80 -9.65
C LYS A 3 13.73 2.85 -8.60
N LEU A 4 12.47 2.97 -8.20
CA LEU A 4 12.04 3.84 -7.13
C LEU A 4 11.76 3.02 -5.88
N ARG A 5 12.30 3.45 -4.75
CA ARG A 5 11.90 2.94 -3.44
C ARG A 5 10.76 3.81 -2.92
N VAL A 6 9.63 3.18 -2.63
CA VAL A 6 8.42 3.83 -2.13
C VAL A 6 8.00 3.15 -0.83
N GLY A 7 7.42 3.90 0.09
CA GLY A 7 7.04 3.35 1.38
C GLY A 7 6.34 4.36 2.26
N CYS A 8 5.75 3.85 3.34
CA CYS A 8 5.12 4.66 4.37
C CYS A 8 5.14 3.95 5.72
N GLU A 9 5.02 4.74 6.78
CA GLU A 9 4.89 4.26 8.15
C GLU A 9 3.72 4.98 8.82
N PHE A 10 2.81 4.21 9.41
CA PHE A 10 1.71 4.75 10.21
C PHE A 10 1.88 4.34 11.66
N LYS A 11 1.74 5.31 12.57
CA LYS A 11 1.78 5.07 14.02
C LYS A 11 0.43 5.43 14.61
N TYR A 12 -0.19 4.46 15.24
CA TYR A 12 -1.49 4.59 15.88
C TYR A 12 -1.34 4.44 17.39
N ASP A 13 -2.15 5.18 18.13
CA ASP A 13 -2.53 4.85 19.50
C ASP A 13 -4.02 4.51 19.49
N VAL A 14 -4.32 3.21 19.52
CA VAL A 14 -5.65 2.68 19.24
C VAL A 14 -6.46 2.64 20.53
N ALA A 15 -7.58 3.36 20.58
CA ALA A 15 -8.39 3.47 21.81
C ALA A 15 -9.21 2.21 22.14
N ALA A 16 -9.64 1.46 21.12
CA ALA A 16 -10.48 0.27 21.23
C ALA A 16 -10.24 -0.66 20.03
N PRO A 17 -10.58 -1.95 20.07
CA PRO A 17 -10.39 -2.85 18.93
C PRO A 17 -10.98 -2.26 17.64
N THR A 18 -10.12 -1.99 16.65
CA THR A 18 -10.50 -1.22 15.45
C THR A 18 -10.15 -2.01 14.20
N THR A 19 -11.14 -2.20 13.32
CA THR A 19 -10.90 -2.81 12.00
C THR A 19 -10.32 -1.75 11.06
N ALA A 20 -9.23 -2.06 10.39
CA ALA A 20 -8.62 -1.21 9.38
C ALA A 20 -8.53 -1.93 8.03
N THR A 21 -8.79 -1.19 6.96
CA THR A 21 -8.48 -1.56 5.58
C THR A 21 -7.40 -0.63 5.06
N VAL A 22 -6.33 -1.19 4.50
CA VAL A 22 -5.13 -0.45 4.10
C VAL A 22 -4.80 -0.77 2.66
N GLN A 23 -4.71 0.29 1.86
CA GLN A 23 -4.42 0.24 0.43
C GLN A 23 -3.27 1.19 0.14
N VAL A 24 -2.03 0.69 0.24
CA VAL A 24 -0.81 1.47 -0.05
C VAL A 24 0.12 0.76 -1.04
N ARG A 25 -0.22 -0.46 -1.46
CA ARG A 25 0.50 -1.16 -2.52
C ARG A 25 0.30 -0.42 -3.84
N PRO A 26 1.37 -0.11 -4.60
CA PRO A 26 1.26 0.43 -5.95
C PRO A 26 0.43 -0.49 -6.85
N ARG A 27 -0.39 0.10 -7.72
CA ARG A 27 -1.29 -0.66 -8.58
C ARG A 27 -0.52 -1.58 -9.53
N SER A 28 -0.95 -2.83 -9.63
CA SER A 28 -0.26 -3.84 -10.45
C SER A 28 -0.58 -3.74 -11.96
N ASP A 29 -1.55 -2.91 -12.34
CA ASP A 29 -2.08 -2.81 -13.71
C ASP A 29 -1.61 -1.55 -14.47
N SER A 30 -0.55 -0.91 -13.97
CA SER A 30 0.04 0.29 -14.58
C SER A 30 1.32 -0.06 -15.35
N THR A 31 1.98 0.93 -15.96
CA THR A 31 3.24 0.77 -16.71
C THR A 31 4.43 0.42 -15.82
N HIS A 32 4.27 0.56 -14.49
CA HIS A 32 5.27 0.20 -13.50
C HIS A 32 5.15 -1.25 -13.03
N GLN A 33 6.26 -1.82 -12.56
CA GLN A 33 6.34 -3.18 -12.06
C GLN A 33 6.80 -3.21 -10.61
N LEU A 34 6.08 -3.92 -9.76
CA LEU A 34 6.47 -4.17 -8.37
C LEU A 34 7.63 -5.19 -8.35
N VAL A 35 8.82 -4.77 -7.91
CA VAL A 35 10.04 -5.59 -7.88
C VAL A 35 10.18 -6.29 -6.54
N THR A 36 10.02 -5.55 -5.45
CA THR A 36 10.01 -6.10 -4.09
C THR A 36 8.93 -5.43 -3.29
N GLU A 37 8.40 -6.16 -2.31
CA GLU A 37 7.42 -5.66 -1.37
C GLU A 37 7.72 -6.23 0.03
N SER A 38 7.59 -5.38 1.04
CA SER A 38 7.59 -5.77 2.43
C SER A 38 6.46 -5.09 3.19
N TRP A 39 5.87 -5.84 4.11
CA TRP A 39 4.77 -5.40 4.96
C TRP A 39 5.02 -5.89 6.38
N SER A 40 4.86 -5.02 7.36
CA SER A 40 4.94 -5.42 8.76
C SER A 40 4.04 -4.60 9.66
N THR A 41 3.74 -5.17 10.81
CA THR A 41 3.09 -4.49 11.93
C THR A 41 3.88 -4.76 13.20
N GLN A 42 3.93 -3.77 14.09
CA GLN A 42 4.51 -3.89 15.42
C GLN A 42 3.51 -3.34 16.45
N PRO A 43 2.92 -4.19 17.32
CA PRO A 43 3.08 -5.64 17.37
C PRO A 43 2.55 -6.34 16.11
N SER A 44 3.03 -7.57 15.87
CA SER A 44 2.56 -8.38 14.74
C SER A 44 1.09 -8.74 14.92
N VAL A 45 0.26 -8.41 13.93
CA VAL A 45 -1.16 -8.76 13.88
C VAL A 45 -1.48 -9.60 12.65
N ALA A 46 -2.55 -10.38 12.73
CA ALA A 46 -3.07 -11.12 11.58
C ALA A 46 -3.61 -10.15 10.52
N ILE A 47 -3.30 -10.43 9.26
CA ILE A 47 -3.68 -9.60 8.12
C ILE A 47 -4.30 -10.51 7.05
N ASP A 48 -5.53 -10.17 6.65
CA ASP A 48 -6.16 -10.70 5.45
C ASP A 48 -5.81 -9.83 4.24
N GLU A 49 -5.82 -10.41 3.04
CA GLU A 49 -5.70 -9.66 1.79
C GLU A 49 -6.80 -10.06 0.82
N TYR A 50 -7.41 -9.08 0.16
CA TYR A 50 -8.39 -9.30 -0.89
C TYR A 50 -8.28 -8.21 -1.97
N ALA A 51 -8.87 -8.45 -3.13
CA ALA A 51 -9.06 -7.44 -4.16
C ALA A 51 -10.47 -6.84 -4.05
N ASP A 52 -10.59 -5.52 -4.05
CA ASP A 52 -11.90 -4.86 -4.09
C ASP A 52 -12.58 -5.00 -5.48
N ILE A 53 -13.77 -4.41 -5.62
CA ILE A 53 -14.54 -4.45 -6.89
C ILE A 53 -13.82 -3.79 -8.08
N TYR A 54 -12.78 -2.98 -7.82
CA TYR A 54 -11.96 -2.31 -8.83
C TYR A 54 -10.60 -3.00 -9.02
N GLY A 55 -10.38 -4.15 -8.38
CA GLY A 55 -9.14 -4.91 -8.44
C GLY A 55 -8.01 -4.35 -7.56
N ASN A 56 -8.29 -3.35 -6.70
CA ASN A 56 -7.25 -2.82 -5.83
C ASN A 56 -6.91 -3.84 -4.73
N PRO A 57 -5.61 -4.13 -4.50
CA PRO A 57 -5.20 -4.98 -3.40
C PRO A 57 -5.37 -4.25 -2.06
N VAL A 58 -6.20 -4.83 -1.19
CA VAL A 58 -6.51 -4.29 0.13
C VAL A 58 -6.06 -5.26 1.20
N LYS A 59 -5.30 -4.75 2.18
CA LYS A 59 -5.00 -5.49 3.41
C LYS A 59 -6.02 -5.13 4.48
N ARG A 60 -6.52 -6.11 5.22
CA ARG A 60 -7.47 -5.92 6.32
C ARG A 60 -6.92 -6.52 7.59
N LEU A 61 -7.03 -5.79 8.70
CA LEU A 61 -6.56 -6.20 10.01
C LEU A 61 -7.49 -5.69 11.11
N VAL A 62 -7.42 -6.31 12.28
CA VAL A 62 -8.01 -5.79 13.51
C VAL A 62 -6.88 -5.33 14.43
N MET A 63 -6.83 -4.03 14.71
CA MET A 63 -5.84 -3.43 15.60
C MET A 63 -6.35 -3.54 17.04
N ALA A 64 -5.51 -4.08 17.94
CA ALA A 64 -5.79 -4.12 19.36
C ALA A 64 -5.58 -2.73 20.01
N PRO A 65 -6.18 -2.44 21.17
CA PRO A 65 -5.92 -1.21 21.90
C PRO A 65 -4.45 -1.03 22.25
N GLY A 66 -3.97 0.21 22.19
CA GLY A 66 -2.58 0.60 22.43
C GLY A 66 -1.79 0.92 21.16
N PRO A 67 -0.45 0.99 21.26
CA PRO A 67 0.38 1.42 20.15
C PRO A 67 0.46 0.35 19.05
N LEU A 68 0.34 0.79 17.80
CA LEU A 68 0.57 -0.03 16.62
C LEU A 68 1.33 0.76 15.56
N VAL A 69 2.42 0.18 15.06
CA VAL A 69 3.15 0.69 13.90
C VAL A 69 2.87 -0.23 12.72
N LEU A 70 2.51 0.36 11.58
CA LEU A 70 2.39 -0.30 10.30
C LEU A 70 3.48 0.23 9.38
N THR A 71 4.23 -0.65 8.74
CA THR A 71 5.30 -0.27 7.81
C THR A 71 5.08 -0.93 6.47
N TYR A 72 5.16 -0.12 5.42
CA TYR A 72 5.19 -0.55 4.04
C TYR A 72 6.46 -0.06 3.35
N ASP A 73 7.14 -0.96 2.65
CA ASP A 73 8.28 -0.61 1.80
C ASP A 73 8.25 -1.47 0.53
N ALA A 74 8.49 -0.83 -0.61
CA ALA A 74 8.54 -1.49 -1.89
C ALA A 74 9.58 -0.85 -2.81
N VAL A 75 10.06 -1.65 -3.75
CA VAL A 75 10.82 -1.16 -4.91
C VAL A 75 9.96 -1.38 -6.13
N VAL A 76 9.73 -0.31 -6.90
CA VAL A 76 9.00 -0.34 -8.16
C VAL A 76 9.94 0.05 -9.31
N ALA A 77 9.87 -0.69 -10.41
CA ALA A 77 10.51 -0.32 -11.66
C ALA A 77 9.51 0.49 -12.50
N VAL A 78 9.87 1.70 -12.87
CA VAL A 78 9.04 2.59 -13.71
C VAL A 78 9.71 2.82 -15.06
N PRO A 79 8.94 3.09 -16.13
CA PRO A 79 9.49 3.62 -17.38
C PRO A 79 10.31 4.90 -17.15
N ASP A 80 11.26 5.17 -18.05
CA ASP A 80 12.07 6.40 -18.00
C ASP A 80 11.35 7.58 -18.67
N GLU A 81 10.35 7.27 -19.51
CA GLU A 81 9.51 8.25 -20.17
C GLU A 81 8.48 8.81 -19.18
N ALA A 82 8.30 10.13 -19.20
CA ALA A 82 7.26 10.77 -18.41
C ALA A 82 5.88 10.37 -18.94
N ASP A 83 4.93 10.17 -18.04
CA ASP A 83 3.55 9.97 -18.43
C ASP A 83 3.02 11.21 -19.18
N ALA A 84 2.14 10.97 -20.16
CA ALA A 84 1.41 12.05 -20.81
C ALA A 84 0.61 12.83 -19.76
N ASP A 85 0.51 14.15 -19.93
CA ASP A 85 -0.31 14.95 -19.03
C ASP A 85 -1.80 14.53 -19.10
N ALA A 86 -2.56 14.87 -18.05
CA ALA A 86 -3.97 14.50 -17.96
C ALA A 86 -4.88 15.33 -18.88
N SER A 87 -4.33 16.12 -19.82
CA SER A 87 -5.12 17.00 -20.69
C SER A 87 -6.07 16.23 -21.63
N ALA A 88 -5.74 14.97 -21.92
CA ALA A 88 -6.55 14.08 -22.76
C ALA A 88 -7.45 13.10 -21.97
N ALA A 89 -7.42 13.14 -20.63
CA ALA A 89 -8.25 12.24 -19.83
C ALA A 89 -9.73 12.66 -19.91
N PRO A 90 -10.68 11.73 -20.13
CA PRO A 90 -12.09 12.05 -20.08
C PRO A 90 -12.47 12.60 -18.70
N GLN A 91 -13.27 13.67 -18.70
CA GLN A 91 -13.79 14.30 -17.48
C GLN A 91 -14.91 13.47 -16.84
#